data_AF-L5K5K9-F1
#
_entry.id   AF-L5K5K9-F1
#
_cell.length_a   1.000
_cell.length_b   1.000
_cell.length_c   1.000
_cell.angle_alpha   90.00
_cell.angle_beta   90.00
_cell.angle_gamma   90.00
#
_symmetry.space_group_name_H-M   'P 1'
#
loop_
_entity.id
_entity.type
_entity.pdbx_description
1 polymer ?
#
loop_
_entity_poly.entity_id
_entity_poly.type
_entity_poly.pdbx_seq_one_letter_code
_entity_poly.pdbx_strand_id
1 'polypeptide(L)'
;MAHYNFKKITVVPSAKDIHPFYADLMNILYDKDHYKLALGQINIAKNLVDNVAKDYVRLMKYGDSLYRCKQLKRAALGRMCTVIRRQKQSLEYLEQVRQHLSRLPTIDPNTRTLLLCGYPNVGKSSFINKVGLSPTVTQVTEDLRPKCCVPAVCGGGVG
;
A
#
# COMPACT_ATOMS: atom_id res chain seq x y z
N MET A 1 -4.97 -24.02 -15.29
CA MET A 1 -3.55 -23.61 -15.34
C MET A 1 -3.40 -22.34 -14.53
N ALA A 2 -2.87 -22.47 -13.31
CA ALA A 2 -2.64 -21.45 -12.28
C ALA A 2 -3.07 -20.00 -12.60
N HIS A 3 -4.37 -19.70 -12.40
CA HIS A 3 -4.84 -18.34 -12.21
C HIS A 3 -4.37 -17.86 -10.83
N TYR A 4 -3.09 -17.51 -10.68
CA TYR A 4 -2.71 -16.66 -9.56
C TYR A 4 -3.41 -15.33 -9.77
N ASN A 5 -4.42 -15.13 -8.92
CA ASN A 5 -5.44 -14.11 -9.07
C ASN A 5 -4.83 -12.73 -8.76
N PHE A 6 -4.11 -12.15 -9.73
CA PHE A 6 -3.61 -10.76 -9.69
C PHE A 6 -4.75 -9.74 -9.47
N LYS A 7 -6.02 -10.17 -9.57
CA LYS A 7 -7.22 -9.41 -9.24
C LYS A 7 -7.23 -8.86 -7.80
N LYS A 8 -6.48 -9.47 -6.87
CA LYS A 8 -6.30 -8.91 -5.51
C LYS A 8 -5.48 -7.60 -5.46
N ILE A 9 -4.69 -7.29 -6.49
CA ILE A 9 -3.94 -6.02 -6.53
C ILE A 9 -4.85 -4.87 -6.98
N THR A 10 -5.93 -5.16 -7.72
CA THR A 10 -6.91 -4.17 -8.18
C THR A 10 -7.82 -3.66 -7.05
N VAL A 11 -7.93 -4.38 -5.93
CA VAL A 11 -8.75 -3.96 -4.77
C VAL A 11 -8.01 -3.03 -3.81
N VAL A 12 -6.75 -2.72 -4.12
CA VAL A 12 -6.00 -1.70 -3.39
C VAL A 12 -6.49 -0.33 -3.88
N PRO A 13 -7.14 0.49 -3.04
CA PRO A 13 -7.60 1.79 -3.46
C PRO A 13 -6.40 2.60 -3.95
N SER A 14 -6.50 3.12 -5.18
CA SER A 14 -5.50 4.08 -5.65
C SER A 14 -5.50 5.25 -4.68
N ALA A 15 -4.32 5.71 -4.25
CA ALA A 15 -4.15 6.78 -3.27
C ALA A 15 -4.85 8.12 -3.65
N LYS A 16 -5.47 8.19 -4.82
CA LYS A 16 -6.22 9.34 -5.34
C LYS A 16 -7.72 9.29 -5.04
N ASP A 17 -8.30 8.11 -4.80
CA ASP A 17 -9.75 7.93 -4.60
C ASP A 17 -10.14 7.85 -3.11
N ILE A 18 -9.19 8.15 -2.23
CA ILE A 18 -9.33 8.09 -0.78
C ILE A 18 -9.62 9.50 -0.25
N HIS A 19 -10.52 9.63 0.72
CA HIS A 19 -10.82 10.91 1.37
C HIS A 19 -9.52 11.57 1.91
N PRO A 20 -9.33 12.90 1.79
CA PRO A 20 -8.07 13.58 2.16
C PRO A 20 -7.57 13.24 3.57
N PHE A 21 -8.47 13.13 4.55
CA PHE A 21 -8.14 12.66 5.90
C PHE A 21 -7.37 11.33 5.93
N TYR A 22 -7.85 10.33 5.17
CA TYR A 22 -7.21 9.03 5.08
C TYR A 22 -5.94 9.08 4.22
N ALA A 23 -5.88 9.97 3.22
CA ALA A 23 -4.67 10.18 2.43
C ALA A 23 -3.52 10.73 3.29
N ASP A 24 -3.81 11.71 4.15
CA ASP A 24 -2.83 12.30 5.08
C ASP A 24 -2.44 11.32 6.19
N LEU A 25 -3.40 10.59 6.77
CA LEU A 25 -3.12 9.52 7.72
C LEU A 25 -2.21 8.44 7.10
N MET A 26 -2.50 8.03 5.86
CA MET A 26 -1.67 7.09 5.14
C MET A 26 -0.30 7.67 4.85
N ASN A 27 -0.16 8.96 4.54
CA ASN A 27 1.13 9.61 4.28
C ASN A 27 2.01 9.73 5.54
N ILE A 28 1.40 9.91 6.72
CA ILE A 28 2.11 9.94 8.01
C ILE A 28 2.55 8.53 8.43
N LEU A 29 1.66 7.54 8.28
CA LEU A 29 1.93 6.15 8.67
C LEU A 29 2.81 5.41 7.66
N TYR A 30 2.67 5.73 6.38
CA TYR A 30 3.36 5.12 5.26
C TYR A 30 3.89 6.22 4.35
N ASP A 31 5.15 6.11 3.95
CA ASP A 31 5.65 6.98 2.89
C ASP A 31 4.88 6.67 1.58
N LYS A 32 4.11 7.67 1.13
CA LYS A 32 3.28 7.59 -0.08
C LYS A 32 4.12 7.24 -1.31
N ASP A 33 5.37 7.69 -1.35
CA ASP A 33 6.27 7.42 -2.47
C ASP A 33 6.72 5.96 -2.48
N HIS A 34 7.10 5.42 -1.32
CA HIS A 34 7.45 4.00 -1.19
C HIS A 34 6.28 3.08 -1.59
N TYR A 35 5.07 3.42 -1.16
CA TYR A 35 3.87 2.68 -1.52
C TYR A 35 3.59 2.68 -3.03
N LYS A 36 3.69 3.86 -3.66
CA LYS A 36 3.50 4.02 -5.10
C LYS A 36 4.58 3.29 -5.91
N LEU A 37 5.83 3.30 -5.45
CA LEU A 37 6.93 2.58 -6.08
C LEU A 37 6.71 1.06 -6.01
N ALA A 38 6.27 0.52 -4.87
CA ALA A 38 5.96 -0.90 -4.73
C ALA A 38 4.85 -1.35 -5.68
N LEU A 39 3.77 -0.55 -5.81
CA LEU A 39 2.69 -0.81 -6.77
C LEU A 39 3.18 -0.72 -8.23
N GLY A 40 4.04 0.25 -8.53
CA GLY A 40 4.65 0.41 -9.86
C GLY A 40 5.50 -0.80 -10.26
N GLN A 41 6.31 -1.32 -9.35
CA GLN A 41 7.13 -2.52 -9.58
C GLN A 41 6.28 -3.75 -9.91
N ILE A 42 5.14 -3.92 -9.25
CA ILE A 42 4.22 -5.03 -9.52
C ILE A 42 3.55 -4.88 -10.88
N ASN A 43 3.16 -3.65 -11.26
CA ASN A 43 2.58 -3.42 -12.58
C ASN A 43 3.57 -3.71 -13.70
N ILE A 44 4.84 -3.31 -13.53
CA ILE A 44 5.92 -3.66 -14.46
C ILE A 44 6.11 -5.17 -14.52
N ALA A 45 6.13 -5.86 -13.37
CA ALA A 45 6.27 -7.32 -13.32
C ALA A 45 5.14 -8.04 -14.07
N LYS A 46 3.90 -7.57 -13.93
CA LYS A 46 2.74 -8.09 -14.68
C LYS A 46 2.95 -7.95 -16.19
N ASN A 47 3.34 -6.76 -16.66
CA ASN A 47 3.60 -6.52 -18.08
C ASN A 47 4.74 -7.41 -18.61
N LEU A 48 5.80 -7.62 -17.81
CA LEU A 48 6.90 -8.51 -18.17
C LEU A 48 6.44 -9.96 -18.32
N VAL A 49 5.60 -10.46 -17.41
CA VAL A 49 5.05 -11.82 -17.48
C VAL A 49 4.16 -11.98 -18.72
N ASP A 50 3.32 -10.99 -19.04
CA ASP A 50 2.47 -11.01 -20.23
C ASP A 50 3.28 -11.01 -21.53
N ASN A 51 4.38 -10.25 -21.58
CA ASN A 51 5.30 -10.24 -22.73
C ASN A 51 6.00 -11.60 -22.91
N VAL A 52 6.54 -12.16 -21.83
CA VAL A 52 7.14 -13.50 -21.83
C VAL A 52 6.13 -14.54 -22.31
N ALA A 53 4.89 -14.50 -21.81
CA ALA A 53 3.84 -15.41 -22.25
C ALA A 53 3.59 -15.32 -23.77
N LYS A 54 3.44 -14.10 -24.30
CA LYS A 54 3.22 -13.87 -25.75
C LYS A 54 4.37 -14.39 -26.60
N ASP A 55 5.62 -14.13 -26.19
CA ASP A 55 6.80 -14.55 -26.93
C ASP A 55 6.90 -16.09 -26.99
N TYR A 56 6.67 -16.76 -25.87
CA TYR A 56 6.71 -18.21 -25.82
C TYR A 56 5.54 -18.88 -26.54
N VAL A 57 4.35 -18.27 -26.54
CA VAL A 57 3.21 -18.75 -27.35
C VAL A 57 3.53 -18.65 -28.83
N ARG A 58 4.19 -17.58 -29.29
CA ARG A 58 4.63 -17.45 -30.69
C ARG A 58 5.68 -18.50 -31.05
N LEU A 59 6.68 -18.71 -30.21
CA LEU A 59 7.74 -19.71 -30.43
C LEU A 59 7.20 -21.14 -30.46
N MET A 60 6.19 -21.46 -29.64
CA MET A 60 5.58 -22.79 -29.60
C MET A 60 4.83 -23.15 -30.89
N LYS A 61 4.39 -22.17 -31.70
CA LYS A 61 3.72 -22.44 -32.98
C LYS A 61 4.64 -23.10 -34.03
N TYR A 62 5.94 -22.86 -33.94
CA TYR A 62 6.96 -23.38 -34.87
C TYR A 62 7.72 -24.59 -34.28
N GLY A 63 7.10 -25.30 -33.34
CA GLY A 63 7.73 -26.45 -32.69
C GLY A 63 7.52 -27.75 -33.46
N ASP A 64 8.58 -28.28 -34.09
CA ASP A 64 8.48 -29.50 -34.91
C ASP A 64 8.49 -30.81 -34.10
N SER A 65 8.94 -30.78 -32.83
CA SER A 65 9.10 -31.96 -31.99
C SER A 65 8.55 -31.75 -30.58
N LEU A 66 7.94 -32.80 -30.01
CA LEU A 66 7.44 -32.83 -28.64
C LEU A 66 8.53 -32.47 -27.62
N TYR A 67 9.77 -32.89 -27.87
CA TYR A 67 10.91 -32.57 -27.00
C TYR A 67 11.19 -31.07 -26.94
N ARG A 68 11.17 -30.39 -28.10
CA ARG A 68 11.39 -28.94 -28.22
C ARG A 68 10.28 -28.15 -27.53
N CYS A 69 9.02 -28.57 -27.70
CA CYS A 69 7.87 -27.97 -27.00
C CYS A 69 7.98 -28.13 -25.48
N LYS A 70 8.42 -29.30 -24.98
CA LYS A 70 8.63 -29.55 -23.55
C LYS A 70 9.71 -28.63 -22.97
N GLN A 71 10.83 -28.45 -23.69
CA GLN A 71 11.90 -27.54 -23.26
C GLN A 71 11.46 -26.08 -23.25
N LEU A 72 10.76 -25.63 -24.31
CA LEU A 72 10.22 -24.27 -24.39
C LEU A 72 9.25 -23.96 -23.24
N LYS A 73 8.34 -24.89 -22.92
CA LYS A 73 7.44 -24.77 -21.78
C LYS A 73 8.20 -24.63 -20.46
N ARG A 74 9.21 -25.46 -20.22
CA ARG A 74 10.02 -25.42 -19.00
C ARG A 74 10.80 -24.11 -18.88
N ALA A 75 11.36 -23.63 -19.98
CA ALA A 75 12.07 -22.35 -20.02
C ALA A 75 11.11 -21.16 -19.77
N ALA A 76 9.90 -21.19 -20.33
CA ALA A 76 8.88 -20.16 -20.12
C ALA A 76 8.49 -20.03 -18.64
N LEU A 77 8.17 -21.16 -18.01
CA LEU A 77 7.83 -21.22 -16.59
C LEU A 77 9.01 -20.76 -15.72
N GLY A 78 10.24 -21.15 -16.08
CA GLY A 78 11.45 -20.68 -15.42
C GLY A 78 11.57 -19.15 -15.45
N ARG A 79 11.41 -18.53 -16.63
CA ARG A 79 11.46 -17.07 -16.76
C ARG A 79 10.36 -16.36 -15.95
N MET A 80 9.13 -16.87 -15.99
CA MET A 80 8.02 -16.31 -15.19
C MET A 80 8.30 -16.38 -13.69
N CYS A 81 8.80 -17.51 -13.19
CA CYS A 81 9.18 -17.68 -11.79
C CYS A 81 10.32 -16.74 -11.37
N THR A 82 11.33 -16.55 -12.22
CA THR A 82 12.44 -15.63 -11.94
C THR A 82 11.98 -14.18 -11.84
N VAL A 83 11.06 -13.76 -12.71
CA VAL A 83 10.44 -12.43 -12.61
C VAL A 83 9.79 -12.29 -11.24
N ILE A 84 8.83 -13.17 -10.89
CA ILE A 84 8.08 -13.10 -9.62
C ILE A 84 9.02 -13.12 -8.40
N ARG A 85 10.04 -13.97 -8.40
CA ARG A 85 11.02 -14.06 -7.30
C ARG A 85 11.77 -12.74 -7.07
N ARG A 86 11.99 -11.95 -8.12
CA ARG A 86 12.66 -10.65 -8.02
C ARG A 86 11.82 -9.61 -7.28
N GLN A 87 10.48 -9.69 -7.32
CA GLN A 87 9.58 -8.76 -6.61
C GLN A 87 9.16 -9.23 -5.21
N LYS A 88 9.88 -10.19 -4.61
CA LYS A 88 9.55 -10.72 -3.28
C LYS A 88 9.44 -9.62 -2.20
N GLN A 89 10.39 -8.69 -2.20
CA GLN A 89 10.45 -7.60 -1.20
C GLN A 89 9.23 -6.68 -1.27
N SER A 90 8.82 -6.30 -2.49
CA SER A 90 7.66 -5.43 -2.71
C SER A 90 6.35 -6.11 -2.30
N LEU A 91 6.24 -7.41 -2.53
CA LEU A 91 5.08 -8.20 -2.10
C LEU A 91 5.00 -8.35 -0.59
N GLU A 92 6.14 -8.55 0.07
CA GLU A 92 6.23 -8.64 1.54
C GLU A 92 5.80 -7.33 2.19
N TYR A 93 6.29 -6.19 1.68
CA TYR A 93 5.89 -4.87 2.13
C TYR A 93 4.37 -4.64 1.98
N LEU A 94 3.79 -4.96 0.83
CA LEU A 94 2.34 -4.77 0.62
C LEU A 94 1.49 -5.65 1.53
N GLU A 95 1.93 -6.86 1.84
CA GLU A 95 1.22 -7.74 2.78
C GLU A 95 1.27 -7.19 4.21
N GLN A 96 2.41 -6.62 4.62
CA GLN A 96 2.50 -5.90 5.90
C GLN A 96 1.50 -4.74 5.94
N VAL A 97 1.50 -3.88 4.92
CA VAL A 97 0.55 -2.75 4.83
C VAL A 97 -0.90 -3.24 4.92
N ARG A 98 -1.24 -4.33 4.23
CA ARG A 98 -2.59 -4.92 4.29
C ARG A 98 -2.97 -5.39 5.69
N GLN A 99 -2.06 -6.03 6.41
CA GLN A 99 -2.30 -6.50 7.79
C GLN A 99 -2.48 -5.33 8.77
N HIS A 100 -1.70 -4.27 8.61
CA HIS A 100 -1.83 -3.06 9.43
C HIS A 100 -3.13 -2.31 9.13
N LEU A 101 -3.51 -2.16 7.85
CA LEU A 101 -4.75 -1.49 7.44
C LEU A 101 -5.98 -2.18 8.04
N SER A 102 -5.97 -3.52 8.12
CA SER A 102 -7.06 -4.33 8.68
C SER A 102 -7.30 -4.10 10.18
N ARG A 103 -6.35 -3.49 10.90
CA ARG A 103 -6.48 -3.20 12.34
C ARG A 103 -7.00 -1.79 12.62
N LEU A 104 -7.02 -0.91 11.63
CA LEU A 104 -7.46 0.47 11.82
C LEU A 104 -8.98 0.53 11.99
N PRO A 105 -9.50 1.27 12.97
CA PRO A 105 -10.94 1.51 13.07
C PRO A 105 -11.41 2.33 11.86
N THR A 106 -12.60 2.02 11.36
CA THR A 106 -13.23 2.79 10.29
C THR A 106 -13.87 4.05 10.87
N ILE A 107 -13.47 5.19 10.33
CA ILE A 107 -13.86 6.54 10.74
C ILE A 107 -14.47 7.18 9.51
N ASP A 108 -15.78 7.40 9.52
CA ASP A 108 -16.43 8.08 8.40
C ASP A 108 -16.36 9.60 8.61
N PRO A 109 -15.60 10.35 7.78
CA PRO A 109 -15.47 11.80 7.92
C PRO A 109 -16.78 12.56 7.68
N ASN A 110 -17.79 11.93 7.05
CA ASN A 110 -19.08 12.55 6.78
C ASN A 110 -20.06 12.43 7.95
N THR A 111 -19.73 11.64 8.98
CA THR A 111 -20.58 11.42 10.15
C THR A 111 -20.21 12.37 11.30
N ARG A 112 -21.16 12.65 12.21
CA ARG A 112 -20.89 13.45 13.41
C ARG A 112 -19.88 12.73 14.30
N THR A 113 -18.65 13.23 14.35
CA THR A 113 -17.57 12.68 15.16
C THR A 113 -17.24 13.60 16.32
N LEU A 114 -17.00 13.03 17.50
CA LEU A 114 -16.56 13.74 18.70
C LEU A 114 -15.08 13.43 18.94
N LEU A 115 -14.22 14.44 18.82
CA LEU A 115 -12.80 14.31 19.13
C LEU A 115 -12.53 14.71 20.59
N LEU A 116 -11.83 13.84 21.31
CA LEU A 116 -11.38 14.08 22.69
C LEU A 116 -9.88 14.39 22.70
N CYS A 117 -9.54 15.68 22.65
CA CYS A 117 -8.16 16.16 22.64
C CYS A 117 -7.68 16.61 24.03
N GLY A 118 -6.37 16.60 24.28
CA GLY A 118 -5.71 17.24 25.44
C GLY A 118 -4.62 16.37 26.10
N TYR A 119 -4.13 16.80 27.26
CA TYR A 119 -2.91 16.23 27.87
C TYR A 119 -2.97 14.71 28.15
N PRO A 120 -1.82 14.01 28.09
CA PRO A 120 -1.72 12.62 28.51
C PRO A 120 -2.15 12.47 29.98
N ASN A 121 -2.74 11.34 30.33
CA ASN A 121 -3.19 10.99 31.70
C ASN A 121 -4.34 11.80 32.30
N VAL A 122 -5.01 12.70 31.56
CA VAL A 122 -6.18 13.47 32.09
C VAL A 122 -7.50 12.67 32.14
N GLY A 123 -7.44 11.34 32.07
CA GLY A 123 -8.62 10.48 32.20
C GLY A 123 -9.56 10.42 30.98
N LYS A 124 -9.11 10.80 29.78
CA LYS A 124 -9.92 10.71 28.54
C LYS A 124 -10.39 9.29 28.25
N SER A 125 -9.53 8.30 28.46
CA SER A 125 -9.87 6.87 28.30
C SER A 125 -10.93 6.43 29.31
N SER A 126 -10.85 6.91 30.56
CA SER A 126 -11.86 6.68 31.60
C SER A 126 -13.20 7.33 31.26
N PHE A 127 -13.20 8.48 30.60
CA PHE A 127 -14.41 9.12 30.09
C PHE A 127 -15.05 8.28 28.98
N ILE A 128 -14.28 7.83 27.99
CA ILE A 128 -14.77 6.97 26.90
C ILE A 128 -15.40 5.68 27.44
N ASN A 129 -14.78 5.04 28.43
CA ASN A 129 -15.31 3.81 29.03
C ASN A 129 -16.62 4.03 29.80
N LYS A 130 -16.83 5.22 30.39
CA LYS A 130 -18.05 5.56 31.14
C LYS A 130 -19.23 5.97 30.24
N VAL A 131 -18.96 6.63 29.12
CA VAL A 131 -20.02 7.06 28.18
C VAL A 131 -20.46 5.90 27.27
N GLY A 132 -19.78 4.74 27.30
CA GLY A 132 -20.23 3.51 26.65
C GLY A 132 -20.20 3.52 25.11
N LEU A 133 -19.72 4.60 24.49
CA LEU A 133 -19.59 4.71 23.05
C LEU A 133 -18.27 4.06 22.59
N SER A 134 -18.37 2.88 22.00
CA SER A 134 -17.34 2.33 21.12
C SER A 134 -18.01 2.00 19.77
N PRO A 135 -17.39 2.24 18.59
CA PRO A 135 -15.99 2.55 18.32
C PRO A 135 -15.78 3.66 17.23
N THR A 136 -16.37 4.85 17.36
CA THR A 136 -16.06 5.99 16.44
C THR A 136 -15.34 7.14 17.14
N VAL A 137 -14.68 6.85 18.26
CA VAL A 137 -13.83 7.83 18.97
C VAL A 137 -12.39 7.58 18.55
N THR A 138 -11.90 8.38 17.61
CA THR A 138 -10.45 8.50 17.36
C THR A 138 -9.78 9.16 18.54
N GLN A 139 -9.01 8.38 19.31
CA GLN A 139 -7.95 8.96 20.13
C GLN A 139 -6.84 9.41 19.18
N VAL A 140 -6.84 10.69 18.82
CA VAL A 140 -5.65 11.32 18.26
C VAL A 140 -4.74 11.61 19.44
N THR A 141 -3.90 10.63 19.80
CA THR A 141 -2.71 10.90 20.61
C THR A 141 -1.72 11.65 19.72
N GLU A 142 -1.90 12.96 19.62
CA GLU A 142 -0.82 13.85 19.24
C GLU A 142 0.19 13.86 20.38
N ASP A 143 1.20 12.99 20.28
CA ASP A 143 2.52 13.27 20.85
C ASP A 143 3.11 14.45 20.07
N LEU A 144 2.59 15.66 20.32
CA LEU A 144 3.21 16.91 19.93
C LEU A 144 4.47 17.10 20.78
N ARG A 145 5.54 16.37 20.46
CA ARG A 145 6.89 16.91 20.67
C ARG A 145 7.14 17.89 19.53
N PRO A 146 7.44 19.18 19.81
CA PRO A 146 7.76 20.13 18.76
C PRO A 146 9.12 19.75 18.15
N LYS A 147 9.10 19.07 17.01
CA LYS A 147 10.26 18.97 16.09
C LYS A 147 10.06 19.85 14.85
N CYS A 148 9.44 21.01 15.03
CA CYS A 148 9.50 22.11 14.08
C CYS A 148 10.26 23.29 14.70
N CYS A 149 11.55 23.12 14.95
CA CYS A 149 12.47 24.24 14.81
C CYS A 149 12.83 24.32 13.32
N VAL A 150 11.95 24.93 12.53
CA VAL A 150 12.33 25.50 11.23
C VAL A 150 12.73 26.94 11.54
N PRO A 151 13.95 27.39 11.18
CA PRO A 151 14.35 28.77 11.43
C PRO A 151 13.41 29.72 10.68
N ALA A 152 12.86 30.68 11.41
CA ALA A 152 12.08 31.77 10.86
C ALA A 152 12.87 32.48 9.77
N VAL A 153 12.36 32.45 8.54
CA VAL A 153 12.75 33.36 7.48
C VAL A 153 12.17 34.72 7.85
N CYS A 154 12.93 35.55 8.57
CA CYS A 154 12.66 36.98 8.68
C CYS A 154 13.16 37.66 7.41
N GLY A 155 12.26 37.84 6.45
CA GLY A 155 12.41 38.85 5.40
C GLY A 155 12.17 40.23 6.01
N GLY A 156 13.25 40.97 6.26
CA GLY A 156 13.22 42.40 6.55
C GLY A 156 13.76 43.15 5.34
N GLY A 157 12.90 43.93 4.70
CA GLY A 157 13.31 44.89 3.68
C GLY A 157 14.16 45.99 4.28
N VAL A 158 15.11 46.47 3.49
CA VAL A 158 15.75 47.77 3.68
C VAL A 158 15.91 48.38 2.30
N GLY A 159 15.46 49.64 2.18
CA GLY A 159 15.87 50.52 1.09
C GLY A 159 17.32 50.97 1.23
#